data_AF-A0A931G8S0-F1
#
_entry.id   AF-A0A931G8S0-F1
#
_cell.length_a   1.000
_cell.length_b   1.000
_cell.length_c   1.000
_cell.angle_alpha   90.00
_cell.angle_beta   90.00
_cell.angle_gamma   90.00
#
_symmetry.space_group_name_H-M   'P 1'
#
loop_
_entity.id
_entity.type
_entity.pdbx_description
1 polymer ?
#
loop_
_entity_poly.entity_id
_entity_poly.type
_entity_poly.pdbx_seq_one_letter_code
_entity_poly.pdbx_strand_id
1 'polypeptide(L)'
;MQRVERASEVAGVYLAWQLSADAYTHDVFTAGPGGERNWLGRVHRDVFYAGGVPVPANGQLWFELVPISVDGSRGTAAVAAAAPFPRLRQHS
;
A
#
# COMPACT_ATOMS: atom_id res chain seq x y z
N MET A 1 -0.69 19.94 30.85
CA MET A 1 -0.81 19.95 29.38
C MET A 1 -0.96 18.50 28.92
N GLN A 2 -2.14 18.09 28.47
CA GLN A 2 -2.36 16.73 27.93
C GLN A 2 -2.26 16.82 26.42
N ARG A 3 -1.22 16.20 25.84
CA ARG A 3 -1.06 16.06 24.39
C ARG A 3 -2.09 15.03 23.93
N VAL A 4 -3.17 15.49 23.32
CA VAL A 4 -4.13 14.62 22.65
C VAL A 4 -3.48 14.20 21.33
N GLU A 5 -2.90 13.00 21.31
CA GLU A 5 -2.49 12.39 20.05
C GLU A 5 -3.76 11.98 19.30
N ARG A 6 -3.96 12.49 18.09
CA ARG A 6 -5.04 12.00 17.24
C ARG A 6 -4.82 10.50 17.04
N ALA A 7 -5.87 9.71 17.25
CA ALA A 7 -5.86 8.30 16.85
C ALA A 7 -5.43 8.22 15.38
N SER A 8 -4.41 7.41 15.10
CA SER A 8 -3.97 7.15 13.73
C SER A 8 -5.13 6.55 12.95
N GLU A 9 -5.53 7.21 11.86
CA GLU A 9 -6.52 6.64 10.95
C GLU A 9 -5.87 5.46 10.21
N VAL A 10 -6.63 4.38 10.07
CA VAL A 10 -6.20 3.18 9.34
C VAL A 10 -7.21 2.84 8.26
N ALA A 11 -6.73 2.25 7.16
CA ALA A 11 -7.54 1.86 6.02
C ALA A 11 -7.40 0.37 5.70
N GLY A 12 -8.45 -0.20 5.11
CA GLY A 12 -8.37 -1.42 4.32
C GLY A 12 -8.05 -1.05 2.88
N VAL A 13 -7.06 -1.71 2.28
CA VAL A 13 -6.59 -1.42 0.92
C VAL A 13 -6.70 -2.67 0.07
N TYR A 14 -7.28 -2.50 -1.12
CA TYR A 14 -7.32 -3.52 -2.16
C TYR A 14 -6.50 -3.03 -3.36
N LEU A 15 -5.49 -3.80 -3.75
CA LEU A 15 -4.60 -3.53 -4.88
C LEU A 15 -4.81 -4.61 -5.93
N ALA A 16 -4.92 -4.21 -7.18
CA ALA A 16 -4.97 -5.11 -8.33
C ALA A 16 -4.05 -4.58 -9.44
N TRP A 17 -3.44 -5.50 -10.19
CA TRP A 17 -2.52 -5.16 -11.28
C TRP A 17 -2.61 -6.19 -12.40
N GLN A 18 -1.90 -5.93 -13.50
CA GLN A 18 -1.71 -6.93 -14.55
C GLN A 18 -0.44 -7.73 -14.27
N LEU A 19 -0.50 -9.06 -14.39
CA LEU A 19 0.68 -9.90 -14.21
C LEU A 19 1.70 -9.62 -15.32
N SER A 20 2.95 -9.42 -14.92
CA SER A 20 4.10 -9.57 -15.81
C SER A 20 4.35 -11.05 -16.07
N ALA A 21 4.67 -11.43 -17.30
CA ALA A 21 5.00 -12.81 -17.66
C ALA A 21 6.24 -13.34 -16.90
N ASP A 22 7.14 -12.44 -16.50
CA ASP A 22 8.42 -12.80 -15.90
C ASP A 22 8.39 -12.81 -14.37
N ALA A 23 7.30 -12.32 -13.76
CA ALA A 23 7.17 -12.25 -12.31
C ALA A 23 6.56 -13.55 -11.74
N TYR A 24 7.30 -14.25 -10.88
CA TYR A 24 6.82 -15.43 -10.14
C TYR A 24 6.00 -15.05 -8.91
N THR A 25 6.36 -13.94 -8.26
CA THR A 25 5.68 -13.40 -7.08
C THR A 25 5.97 -11.90 -6.96
N HIS A 26 5.27 -11.22 -6.05
CA HIS A 26 5.43 -9.79 -5.84
C HIS A 26 5.51 -9.48 -4.35
N ASP A 27 6.46 -8.63 -3.95
CA ASP A 27 6.45 -7.99 -2.64
C ASP A 27 5.67 -6.67 -2.73
N VAL A 28 4.81 -6.42 -1.75
CA VAL A 28 3.99 -5.21 -1.66
C VAL A 28 4.46 -4.38 -0.48
N PHE A 29 4.62 -3.07 -0.69
CA PHE A 29 5.02 -2.12 0.35
C PHE A 29 4.10 -0.90 0.38
N THR A 30 3.93 -0.28 1.54
CA THR A 30 3.58 1.15 1.57
C THR A 30 4.83 1.98 1.35
N ALA A 31 4.70 3.11 0.66
CA ALA A 31 5.76 4.09 0.48
C ALA A 31 5.45 5.41 1.20
N GLY A 32 6.48 6.01 1.79
CA GLY A 32 6.44 7.31 2.46
C GLY A 32 7.10 8.41 1.61
N PRO A 33 6.75 9.68 1.85
CA PRO A 33 7.30 10.82 1.12
C PRO A 33 8.81 11.03 1.30
N GLY A 34 9.42 10.40 2.32
CA GLY A 34 10.87 10.40 2.56
C GLY A 34 11.60 9.19 1.99
N GLY A 35 10.91 8.35 1.18
CA GLY A 35 11.46 7.08 0.69
C GLY A 35 11.41 5.95 1.71
N GLU A 36 10.73 6.14 2.84
CA GLU A 36 10.46 5.05 3.77
C GLU A 36 9.55 4.02 3.11
N ARG A 37 9.83 2.74 3.37
CA ARG A 37 8.96 1.65 2.93
C ARG A 37 8.64 0.72 4.08
N ASN A 38 7.40 0.25 4.14
CA ASN A 38 6.98 -0.79 5.07
C ASN A 38 6.41 -1.97 4.31
N TRP A 39 6.92 -3.17 4.60
CA TRP A 39 6.50 -4.38 3.89
C TRP A 39 5.12 -4.82 4.37
N LEU A 40 4.21 -5.01 3.42
CA LEU A 40 2.85 -5.48 3.68
C LEU A 40 2.70 -6.99 3.48
N GLY A 41 3.48 -7.57 2.57
CA GLY A 41 3.42 -9.00 2.30
C GLY A 41 3.90 -9.37 0.91
N ARG A 42 3.74 -10.66 0.59
CA ARG A 42 4.08 -11.26 -0.69
C ARG A 42 2.88 -11.97 -1.31
N VAL A 43 2.73 -11.91 -2.63
CA VAL A 43 1.64 -12.58 -3.34
C VAL A 43 2.02 -13.07 -4.74
N HIS A 44 1.54 -14.26 -5.10
CA HIS A 44 1.76 -14.92 -6.39
C HIS A 44 0.67 -14.63 -7.43
N ARG A 45 -0.26 -13.75 -7.08
CA ARG A 45 -1.44 -13.38 -7.88
C ARG A 45 -1.41 -11.90 -8.21
N ASP A 46 -2.41 -11.47 -8.95
CA ASP A 46 -2.64 -10.12 -9.46
C ASP A 46 -3.44 -9.22 -8.51
N VAL A 47 -3.70 -9.70 -7.30
CA VAL A 47 -4.54 -9.05 -6.29
C VAL A 47 -3.93 -9.19 -4.90
N PHE A 48 -4.03 -8.13 -4.10
CA PHE A 48 -3.59 -8.11 -2.71
C PHE A 48 -4.52 -7.25 -1.83
N TYR A 49 -4.79 -7.73 -0.62
CA TYR A 49 -5.53 -6.98 0.40
C TYR A 49 -4.70 -6.82 1.66
N ALA A 50 -4.67 -5.61 2.21
CA ALA A 50 -4.12 -5.31 3.53
C ALA A 50 -5.11 -4.52 4.37
N GLY A 51 -5.36 -4.98 5.59
CA GLY A 51 -6.11 -4.24 6.61
C GLY A 51 -5.18 -3.46 7.54
N GLY A 52 -5.70 -2.40 8.16
CA GLY A 52 -4.96 -1.67 9.19
C GLY A 52 -3.80 -0.82 8.66
N VAL A 53 -3.82 -0.46 7.38
CA VAL A 53 -2.76 0.36 6.76
C VAL A 53 -2.85 1.79 7.30
N PRO A 54 -1.82 2.34 7.96
CA PRO A 54 -1.84 3.70 8.48
C PRO A 54 -2.05 4.72 7.36
N VAL A 55 -3.00 5.64 7.53
CA VAL A 55 -3.25 6.74 6.60
C VAL A 55 -2.37 7.93 6.99
N PRO A 56 -1.46 8.40 6.11
CA PRO A 56 -0.65 9.57 6.40
C PRO A 56 -1.49 10.82 6.61
N ALA A 57 -0.93 11.82 7.30
CA ALA A 57 -1.67 13.05 7.66
C ALA A 57 -2.17 13.86 6.44
N ASN A 58 -1.52 13.71 5.28
CA ASN A 58 -1.95 14.32 4.01
C ASN A 58 -3.09 13.54 3.32
N GLY A 59 -3.53 12.41 3.89
CA GLY A 59 -4.56 11.56 3.35
C GLY A 59 -4.17 10.80 2.09
N GLN A 60 -2.92 10.84 1.65
CA GLN A 60 -2.47 10.15 0.44
C GLN A 60 -1.72 8.87 0.83
N LEU A 61 -2.14 7.74 0.27
CA LEU A 61 -1.45 6.47 0.37
C LEU A 61 -0.63 6.24 -0.89
N TRP A 62 0.57 5.69 -0.72
CA TRP A 62 1.43 5.24 -1.80
C TRP A 62 1.86 3.80 -1.58
N PHE A 63 1.99 3.07 -2.69
CA PHE A 63 2.35 1.66 -2.69
C PHE A 63 3.43 1.38 -3.71
N GLU A 64 4.29 0.44 -3.37
CA GLU A 64 5.26 -0.14 -4.28
C GLU A 64 4.97 -1.62 -4.45
N LEU A 65 4.98 -2.07 -5.71
CA LEU A 65 4.90 -3.46 -6.09
C LEU A 65 6.23 -3.87 -6.73
N VAL A 66 6.96 -4.78 -6.08
CA VAL A 66 8.26 -5.25 -6.56
C VAL A 66 8.11 -6.66 -7.12
N PRO A 67 8.20 -6.86 -8.45
CA PRO A 67 8.15 -8.19 -9.03
C PRO A 67 9.42 -8.97 -8.68
N ILE A 68 9.25 -10.27 -8.47
CA ILE A 68 10.32 -11.21 -8.15
C ILE A 68 10.24 -12.37 -9.13
N SER A 69 11.34 -12.60 -9.85
CA SER A 69 11.49 -13.69 -10.80
C SER A 69 11.70 -15.04 -10.09
N VAL A 70 11.61 -16.16 -10.84
CA VAL A 70 11.80 -17.51 -10.29
C VAL A 70 13.18 -17.69 -9.65
N ASP A 71 14.21 -17.02 -10.17
CA ASP A 71 15.58 -17.03 -9.64
C ASP A 71 15.76 -16.17 -8.38
N GLY A 72 14.69 -15.49 -7.92
CA GLY A 72 14.70 -14.60 -6.76
C GLY A 72 15.21 -13.19 -7.06
N SER A 73 15.57 -12.87 -8.31
CA SER A 73 15.92 -11.51 -8.71
C SER A 73 14.71 -10.58 -8.57
N ARG A 74 14.96 -9.34 -8.12
CA ARG A 74 13.93 -8.30 -7.96
C ARG A 74 13.96 -7.38 -9.17
N GLY A 75 12.80 -7.14 -9.77
CA GLY A 75 12.65 -6.19 -10.86
C GLY A 75 12.42 -4.76 -10.37
N THR A 76 12.20 -3.86 -11.34
CA THR A 76 11.85 -2.47 -11.08
C THR A 76 10.47 -2.36 -10.41
N ALA A 77 10.38 -1.56 -9.35
CA ALA A 77 9.13 -1.35 -8.63
C ALA A 77 8.11 -0.58 -9.48
N ALA A 78 6.86 -1.04 -9.50
CA ALA A 78 5.73 -0.24 -9.94
C ALA A 78 5.14 0.54 -8.76
N VAL A 79 4.76 1.80 -8.99
CA VAL A 79 4.25 2.69 -7.93
C VAL A 79 2.79 3.02 -8.19
N ALA A 80 1.97 2.98 -7.15
CA ALA A 80 0.57 3.41 -7.19
C ALA A 80 0.26 4.37 -6.04
N ALA A 81 -0.72 5.24 -6.24
CA ALA A 81 -1.18 6.18 -5.23
C ALA A 81 -2.71 6.10 -5.11
N ALA A 82 -3.24 6.12 -3.88
CA ALA A 82 -4.67 6.12 -3.61
C ALA A 82 -5.02 7.15 -2.54
N ALA A 83 -6.15 7.83 -2.72
CA ALA A 83 -6.75 8.64 -1.66
C ALA A 83 -7.91 7.84 -1.05
N PRO A 84 -8.10 7.84 0.28
CA PRO A 84 -9.30 7.34 0.91
C PRO A 84 -10.51 8.06 0.32
N PHE A 85 -11.60 7.33 0.08
CA PHE A 85 -12.84 7.96 -0.32
C PHE A 85 -13.23 9.01 0.73
N PRO A 86 -13.64 10.24 0.32
CA PRO A 86 -14.15 11.21 1.27
C PRO A 86 -15.31 10.58 2.01
N ARG A 87 -15.25 10.55 3.35
CA ARG A 87 -16.42 10.16 4.14
C ARG A 87 -17.54 11.11 3.77
N LEU A 88 -18.56 10.61 3.07
CA LEU A 88 -19.82 11.33 2.92
C LEU A 88 -20.26 11.71 4.33
N ARG A 89 -20.34 13.01 4.63
CA ARG A 89 -20.84 13.48 5.91
C ARG A 89 -22.24 12.88 6.06
N GLN A 90 -22.39 11.91 6.96
CA GLN A 90 -23.72 11.50 7.41
C GLN A 90 -24.26 12.69 8.18
N HIS A 91 -25.13 13.46 7.52
CA HIS A 91 -25.99 14.40 8.21
C HIS A 91 -27.02 13.57 8.98
N SER A 92 -26.82 13.48 10.29
CA SER A 92 -27.85 13.11 11.27
C SER A 92 -28.52 14.37 11.80
#